data_AF-A0A6V7QIN3-F1
#
_entry.id   AF-A0A6V7QIN3-F1
#
_cell.length_a   1.000
_cell.length_b   1.000
_cell.length_c   1.000
_cell.angle_alpha   90.00
_cell.angle_beta   90.00
_cell.angle_gamma   90.00
#
_symmetry.space_group_name_H-M   'P 1'
#
loop_
_entity.id
_entity.type
_entity.pdbx_description
1 polymer ?
#
loop_
_entity_poly.entity_id
_entity_poly.type
_entity_poly.pdbx_seq_one_letter_code
_entity_poly.pdbx_strand_id
1 'polypeptide(L)'
;MRKKVDDRIRTLIENGVKLRHRSMFIIVGDKSRDQVVYLNHMRSNAVVKARSKVLWCYKEKCELSSDEKKRAKQIKKWIQQGLMDPKRAELFSLFLQTSDVKYCLYSKSEQILGNTFDMCILQDFEALTPNLLARIIETVEGGGLIVLLLRSLSSLSSLYTMVMDVHERFRTESHSQITARFNERFLLSVASCKACVVMDDELNILPISSHIRSIQPVPITEDPGALSQGEQELKDLKEQFCEDFPVGL
;
A
#
# COMPACT_ATOMS: atom_id res chain seq x y z
N MET A 1 -0.81 21.62 -15.54
CA MET A 1 -2.15 21.97 -15.02
C MET A 1 -2.33 21.27 -13.68
N ARG A 2 -2.61 21.96 -12.56
CA ARG A 2 -2.83 21.31 -11.25
C ARG A 2 -4.23 20.69 -11.26
N LYS A 3 -4.30 19.36 -11.32
CA LYS A 3 -5.57 18.62 -11.29
C LYS A 3 -6.03 18.48 -9.84
N LYS A 4 -7.30 18.76 -9.56
CA LYS A 4 -7.89 18.52 -8.24
C LYS A 4 -7.99 17.00 -8.05
N VAL A 5 -7.35 16.48 -7.00
CA VAL A 5 -7.46 15.07 -6.61
C VAL A 5 -8.86 14.83 -6.08
N ASP A 6 -9.40 13.64 -6.33
CA ASP A 6 -10.69 13.25 -5.82
C ASP A 6 -10.71 13.20 -4.29
N ASP A 7 -11.63 13.92 -3.66
CA ASP A 7 -11.72 14.05 -2.21
C ASP A 7 -11.99 12.68 -1.54
N ARG A 8 -12.57 11.72 -2.26
CA ARG A 8 -12.84 10.34 -1.79
C ARG A 8 -11.59 9.58 -1.36
N ILE A 9 -10.45 9.82 -2.02
CA ILE A 9 -9.17 9.18 -1.68
C ILE A 9 -8.73 9.64 -0.30
N ARG A 10 -8.82 10.95 -0.05
CA ARG A 10 -8.49 11.55 1.25
C ARG A 10 -9.43 11.01 2.34
N THR A 11 -10.73 11.01 2.08
CA THR A 11 -11.73 10.50 3.03
C THR A 11 -11.47 9.04 3.40
N LEU A 12 -11.11 8.19 2.43
CA LEU A 12 -10.78 6.79 2.73
C LEU A 12 -9.55 6.66 3.63
N ILE A 13 -8.49 7.41 3.36
CA ILE A 13 -7.27 7.40 4.18
C ILE A 13 -7.58 7.86 5.61
N GLU A 14 -8.29 8.98 5.75
CA GLU A 14 -8.69 9.51 7.06
C GLU A 14 -9.59 8.53 7.83
N ASN A 15 -10.55 7.89 7.15
CA ASN A 15 -11.41 6.89 7.75
C ASN A 15 -10.63 5.64 8.18
N GLY A 16 -9.68 5.18 7.35
CA GLY A 16 -8.81 4.04 7.67
C GLY A 16 -7.95 4.31 8.89
N VAL A 17 -7.39 5.51 8.99
CA VAL A 17 -6.63 5.97 10.16
C VAL A 17 -7.51 6.02 11.41
N LYS A 18 -8.68 6.66 11.34
CA LYS A 18 -9.61 6.81 12.48
C LYS A 18 -10.09 5.46 13.01
N LEU A 19 -10.48 4.55 12.11
CA LEU A 19 -10.98 3.22 12.47
C LEU A 19 -9.86 2.20 12.72
N ARG A 20 -8.58 2.60 12.59
CA ARG A 20 -7.42 1.70 12.60
C ARG A 20 -7.56 0.52 11.62
N HIS A 21 -8.20 0.76 10.48
CA HIS A 21 -8.37 -0.22 9.41
C HIS A 21 -7.31 -0.01 8.32
N ARG A 22 -6.77 -1.11 7.80
CA ARG A 22 -5.84 -1.09 6.66
C ARG A 22 -6.60 -0.71 5.40
N SER A 23 -6.04 0.20 4.61
CA SER A 23 -6.61 0.62 3.31
C SER A 23 -5.71 0.17 2.17
N MET A 24 -6.30 -0.38 1.11
CA MET A 24 -5.58 -0.90 -0.04
C MET A 24 -5.81 -0.03 -1.28
N PHE A 25 -4.75 0.30 -1.98
CA PHE A 25 -4.73 1.14 -3.17
C PHE A 25 -4.06 0.39 -4.30
N ILE A 26 -4.75 0.22 -5.43
CA ILE A 26 -4.22 -0.43 -6.63
C ILE A 26 -4.08 0.65 -7.69
N ILE A 27 -2.84 0.94 -8.08
CA ILE A 27 -2.54 1.99 -9.05
C ILE A 27 -2.15 1.35 -10.38
N VAL A 28 -2.92 1.67 -11.43
CA VAL A 28 -2.69 1.19 -12.78
C VAL A 28 -2.01 2.28 -13.59
N GLY A 29 -0.79 2.02 -14.05
CA GLY A 29 -0.09 2.89 -14.99
C GLY A 29 1.42 3.01 -14.75
N ASP A 30 2.10 3.57 -15.74
CA ASP A 30 3.57 3.62 -15.76
C ASP A 30 4.16 4.68 -14.83
N LYS A 31 3.37 5.72 -14.49
CA LYS A 31 3.76 6.80 -13.57
C LYS A 31 3.24 6.58 -12.15
N SER A 32 2.87 5.35 -11.79
CA SER A 32 2.33 4.99 -10.49
C SER A 32 3.24 5.34 -9.30
N ARG A 33 4.56 5.39 -9.51
CA ARG A 33 5.54 5.78 -8.46
C ARG A 33 5.36 7.20 -7.95
N ASP A 34 5.06 8.14 -8.85
CA ASP A 34 4.87 9.53 -8.46
C ASP A 34 3.66 9.63 -7.52
N GLN A 35 2.64 8.79 -7.75
CA GLN A 35 1.41 8.75 -6.98
C GLN A 35 1.59 8.16 -5.58
N VAL A 36 2.52 7.21 -5.41
CA VAL A 36 2.88 6.68 -4.09
C VAL A 36 3.33 7.80 -3.15
N VAL A 37 4.13 8.75 -3.65
CA VAL A 37 4.59 9.91 -2.86
C VAL A 37 3.42 10.77 -2.39
N TYR A 38 2.47 11.03 -3.28
CA TYR A 38 1.27 11.80 -2.94
C TYR A 38 0.40 11.08 -1.91
N LEU A 39 0.22 9.76 -2.02
CA LEU A 39 -0.51 8.97 -1.03
C LEU A 39 0.17 8.99 0.34
N ASN A 40 1.50 8.85 0.39
CA ASN A 40 2.24 8.94 1.65
C ASN A 40 2.09 10.32 2.29
N HIS A 41 2.20 11.40 1.50
CA HIS A 41 1.99 12.75 1.99
C HIS A 41 0.56 12.97 2.51
N MET A 42 -0.46 12.44 1.82
CA MET A 42 -1.84 12.46 2.31
C MET A 42 -2.00 11.71 3.64
N ARG A 43 -1.35 10.55 3.79
CA ARG A 43 -1.32 9.79 5.06
C ARG A 43 -0.64 10.57 6.18
N SER A 44 0.52 11.16 5.91
CA SER A 44 1.28 11.95 6.89
C SER A 44 0.52 13.17 7.39
N ASN A 45 -0.37 13.74 6.58
CA ASN A 45 -1.26 14.82 7.02
C ASN A 45 -2.39 14.32 7.93
N ALA A 46 -2.86 13.07 7.73
CA ALA A 46 -3.90 12.47 8.56
C ALA A 46 -3.37 11.93 9.91
N VAL A 47 -2.09 11.54 9.97
CA VAL A 47 -1.42 11.04 11.18
C VAL A 47 -0.16 11.84 11.46
N VAL A 48 -0.16 12.63 12.54
CA VAL A 48 1.02 13.36 12.99
C VAL A 48 1.99 12.38 13.68
N LYS A 49 2.78 11.65 12.87
CA LYS A 49 3.86 10.74 13.32
C LYS A 49 5.20 11.27 12.80
N ALA A 50 6.21 11.30 13.67
CA ALA A 50 7.50 11.94 13.37
C ALA A 50 8.26 11.33 12.18
N ARG A 51 8.15 10.01 11.96
CA ARG A 51 8.76 9.33 10.82
C ARG A 51 7.93 8.12 10.39
N SER A 52 7.54 8.08 9.12
CA SER A 52 6.77 6.94 8.58
C SER A 52 7.70 5.83 8.10
N LYS A 53 7.43 4.58 8.53
CA LYS A 53 8.18 3.39 8.11
C LYS A 53 7.56 2.76 6.87
N VAL A 54 8.23 2.87 5.73
CA VAL A 54 7.72 2.38 4.45
C VAL A 54 8.45 1.12 4.03
N LEU A 55 7.70 0.07 3.70
CA LEU A 55 8.23 -1.17 3.12
C LEU A 55 8.08 -1.13 1.60
N TRP A 56 9.20 -1.28 0.88
CA TRP A 56 9.20 -1.41 -0.58
C TRP A 56 9.59 -2.83 -0.98
N CYS A 57 8.63 -3.58 -1.54
CA CYS A 57 8.82 -4.95 -1.99
C CYS A 57 8.91 -5.03 -3.52
N TYR A 58 9.85 -5.85 -4.03
CA TYR A 58 10.08 -6.03 -5.47
C TYR A 58 10.68 -7.41 -5.77
N LYS A 59 10.59 -7.87 -7.03
CA LYS A 59 11.07 -9.20 -7.45
C LYS A 59 12.60 -9.23 -7.66
N GLU A 60 13.10 -8.50 -8.65
CA GLU A 60 14.52 -8.55 -9.02
C GLU A 60 15.17 -7.17 -9.07
N LYS A 61 14.55 -6.23 -9.80
CA LYS A 61 15.08 -4.88 -9.99
C LYS A 61 14.12 -3.89 -9.36
N CYS A 62 14.55 -3.31 -8.23
CA CYS A 62 13.96 -2.06 -7.79
C CYS A 62 14.27 -1.03 -8.87
N GLU A 63 13.24 -0.31 -9.30
CA GLU A 63 13.39 0.65 -10.39
C GLU A 63 14.25 1.86 -10.00
N LEU A 64 14.54 2.00 -8.71
CA LEU A 64 15.49 2.93 -8.12
C LEU A 64 16.53 2.17 -7.31
N SER A 65 17.78 2.61 -7.38
CA SER A 65 18.84 2.02 -6.56
C SER A 65 18.62 2.31 -5.08
N SER A 66 18.81 1.31 -4.22
CA SER A 66 18.84 1.48 -2.76
C SER A 66 19.91 2.48 -2.32
N ASP A 67 21.03 2.57 -3.06
CA ASP A 67 22.12 3.50 -2.77
C ASP A 67 21.74 4.95 -3.10
N GLU A 68 21.78 5.84 -2.11
CA GLU A 68 21.49 7.28 -2.28
C GLU A 68 22.33 7.93 -3.39
N LYS A 69 23.63 7.62 -3.43
CA LYS A 69 24.55 8.19 -4.43
C LYS A 69 24.22 7.74 -5.86
N LYS A 70 23.86 6.47 -6.05
CA LYS A 70 23.49 5.94 -7.38
C LYS A 70 22.13 6.48 -7.80
N ARG A 71 21.20 6.59 -6.86
CA ARG A 71 19.86 7.13 -7.06
C ARG A 71 19.88 8.60 -7.46
N ALA A 72 20.67 9.44 -6.77
CA ALA A 72 20.82 10.85 -7.12
C ALA A 72 21.37 11.03 -8.55
N LYS A 73 22.30 10.17 -8.98
CA LYS A 73 22.81 10.14 -10.36
C LYS A 73 21.74 9.70 -11.36
N GLN A 74 20.95 8.67 -11.04
CA GLN A 74 19.84 8.21 -11.88
C GLN A 74 18.76 9.29 -12.06
N ILE A 75 18.34 9.94 -10.97
CA ILE A 75 17.35 11.02 -11.01
C ILE A 75 17.85 12.18 -11.87
N LYS A 76 19.11 12.63 -11.66
CA LYS A 76 19.72 13.67 -12.50
C LYS A 76 19.72 13.28 -13.98
N LYS A 77 20.05 12.02 -14.30
CA LYS A 77 20.03 11.50 -15.67
C LYS A 77 18.62 11.53 -16.27
N TRP A 78 17.60 11.13 -15.52
CA TRP A 78 16.21 11.15 -16.00
C TRP A 78 15.66 12.56 -16.21
N ILE A 79 16.06 13.52 -15.36
CA ILE A 79 15.73 14.94 -15.55
C ILE A 79 16.40 15.46 -16.83
N GLN A 80 17.68 15.14 -17.04
CA GLN A 80 18.42 15.54 -18.25
C GLN A 80 17.83 14.93 -19.53
N GLN A 81 17.30 13.71 -19.46
CA GLN A 81 16.65 13.04 -20.57
C GLN A 81 15.18 13.46 -20.77
N GLY A 82 14.63 14.32 -19.91
CA GLY A 82 13.23 14.76 -19.98
C GLY A 82 12.19 13.69 -19.62
N LEU A 83 12.60 12.56 -19.05
CA LEU A 83 11.66 11.50 -18.62
C LEU A 83 10.93 11.83 -17.31
N MET A 84 11.48 12.75 -16.51
CA MET A 84 10.93 13.11 -15.20
C MET A 84 10.92 14.62 -15.01
N ASP A 85 9.77 15.14 -14.58
CA ASP A 85 9.61 16.56 -14.23
C ASP A 85 10.45 16.91 -12.99
N PRO A 86 11.19 18.04 -12.99
CA PRO A 86 12.01 18.46 -11.84
C PRO A 86 11.22 18.56 -10.53
N LYS A 87 9.98 19.06 -10.58
CA LYS A 87 9.10 19.20 -9.40
C LYS A 87 8.73 17.85 -8.77
N ARG A 88 8.52 16.82 -9.60
CA ARG A 88 8.17 15.47 -9.10
C ARG A 88 9.40 14.80 -8.49
N ALA A 89 10.57 15.00 -9.09
CA ALA A 89 11.83 14.52 -8.55
C ALA A 89 12.13 15.13 -7.17
N GLU A 90 11.83 16.42 -6.98
CA GLU A 90 11.97 17.09 -5.69
C GLU A 90 11.04 16.49 -4.62
N LEU A 91 9.76 16.31 -4.94
CA LEU A 91 8.80 15.64 -4.04
C LEU A 91 9.24 14.22 -3.66
N PHE A 92 9.79 13.47 -4.63
CA PHE A 92 10.33 12.14 -4.37
C PHE A 92 11.56 12.18 -3.47
N SER A 93 12.44 13.16 -3.64
CA SER A 93 13.61 13.34 -2.77
C SER A 93 13.20 13.69 -1.34
N LEU A 94 12.19 14.54 -1.16
CA LEU A 94 11.60 14.86 0.13
C LEU A 94 11.01 13.61 0.79
N PHE A 95 10.26 12.80 0.03
CA PHE A 95 9.70 11.55 0.51
C PHE A 95 10.77 10.61 1.09
N LEU A 96 11.91 10.46 0.41
CA LEU A 96 13.02 9.62 0.88
C LEU A 96 13.73 10.18 2.11
N GLN A 97 13.78 11.51 2.26
CA GLN A 97 14.36 12.15 3.43
C GLN A 97 13.44 12.03 4.66
N THR A 98 12.13 12.20 4.46
CA THR A 98 11.14 12.16 5.54
C THR A 98 10.77 10.74 5.96
N SER A 99 10.84 9.77 5.05
CA SER A 99 10.41 8.39 5.31
C SER A 99 11.60 7.46 5.56
N ASP A 100 11.42 6.45 6.41
CA ASP A 100 12.38 5.35 6.53
C ASP A 100 11.96 4.22 5.60
N VAL A 101 12.66 4.05 4.47
CA VAL A 101 12.27 3.09 3.42
C VAL A 101 13.12 1.82 3.52
N LYS A 102 12.49 0.71 3.94
CA LYS A 102 13.10 -0.62 3.94
C LYS A 102 12.83 -1.31 2.61
N TYR A 103 13.89 -1.66 1.88
CA TYR A 103 13.81 -2.41 0.63
C TYR A 103 13.87 -3.91 0.90
N CYS A 104 12.90 -4.67 0.40
CA CYS A 104 12.82 -6.12 0.59
C CYS A 104 12.57 -6.84 -0.74
N LEU A 105 13.36 -7.88 -1.01
CA LEU A 105 13.11 -8.79 -2.13
C LEU A 105 12.00 -9.77 -1.76
N TYR A 106 11.15 -10.15 -2.70
CA TYR A 106 10.11 -11.16 -2.44
C TYR A 106 10.67 -12.48 -1.92
N SER A 107 11.85 -12.89 -2.39
CA SER A 107 12.59 -14.07 -1.92
C SER A 107 13.03 -13.98 -0.45
N LYS A 108 13.17 -12.77 0.09
CA LYS A 108 13.59 -12.50 1.48
C LYS A 108 12.47 -11.96 2.36
N SER A 109 11.22 -12.18 1.96
CA SER A 109 10.03 -11.70 2.69
C SER A 109 9.88 -12.28 4.11
N GLU A 110 10.68 -13.26 4.51
CA GLU A 110 10.70 -13.75 5.90
C GLU A 110 11.38 -12.76 6.85
N GLN A 111 12.28 -11.90 6.34
CA GLN A 111 13.02 -10.92 7.14
C GLN A 111 12.18 -9.73 7.61
N ILE A 112 10.96 -9.61 7.09
CA ILE A 112 10.01 -8.55 7.48
C ILE A 112 9.02 -9.05 8.55
N LEU A 113 8.98 -10.36 8.83
CA LEU A 113 8.19 -10.91 9.93
C LEU A 113 8.64 -10.31 11.26
N GLY A 114 7.67 -10.04 12.15
CA GLY A 114 7.92 -9.39 13.44
C GLY A 114 8.19 -7.88 13.36
N ASN A 115 8.24 -7.31 12.15
CA ASN A 115 8.28 -5.85 11.97
C ASN A 115 6.91 -5.34 11.56
N THR A 116 6.60 -4.12 12.00
CA THR A 116 5.38 -3.41 11.60
C THR A 116 5.74 -2.18 10.76
N PHE A 117 5.03 -2.01 9.66
CA PHE A 117 5.19 -0.90 8.72
C PHE A 117 3.91 -0.07 8.62
N ASP A 118 4.11 1.19 8.32
CA ASP A 118 3.09 2.21 8.18
C ASP A 118 2.47 2.17 6.77
N MET A 119 3.32 1.93 5.79
CA MET A 119 2.95 1.84 4.38
C MET A 119 3.74 0.72 3.73
N CYS A 120 3.08 -0.05 2.87
CA CYS A 120 3.70 -1.07 2.04
C CYS A 120 3.47 -0.75 0.57
N ILE A 121 4.52 -0.88 -0.24
CA ILE A 121 4.51 -0.73 -1.68
C ILE A 121 4.90 -2.07 -2.30
N LEU A 122 4.00 -2.64 -3.09
CA LEU A 122 4.16 -3.90 -3.79
C LEU A 122 4.35 -3.62 -5.29
N GLN A 123 5.52 -3.97 -5.80
CA GLN A 123 5.85 -3.90 -7.23
C GLN A 123 5.65 -5.28 -7.90
N ASP A 124 5.58 -5.34 -9.23
CA ASP A 124 5.65 -6.60 -9.98
C ASP A 124 4.58 -7.64 -9.57
N PHE A 125 3.30 -7.34 -9.83
CA PHE A 125 2.17 -8.22 -9.47
C PHE A 125 2.31 -9.67 -9.97
N GLU A 126 2.98 -9.89 -11.10
CA GLU A 126 3.24 -11.22 -11.68
C GLU A 126 4.00 -12.16 -10.74
N ALA A 127 4.81 -11.60 -9.82
CA ALA A 127 5.61 -12.34 -8.86
C ALA A 127 4.92 -12.57 -7.51
N LEU A 128 3.77 -11.92 -7.27
CA LEU A 128 3.06 -11.98 -6.00
C LEU A 128 2.31 -13.29 -5.86
N THR A 129 2.75 -14.15 -4.95
CA THR A 129 1.97 -15.32 -4.56
C THR A 129 0.99 -14.97 -3.43
N PRO A 130 -0.11 -15.72 -3.25
CA PRO A 130 -1.05 -15.49 -2.14
C PRO A 130 -0.36 -15.50 -0.77
N ASN A 131 0.64 -16.37 -0.59
CA ASN A 131 1.43 -16.45 0.64
C ASN A 131 2.26 -15.18 0.88
N LEU A 132 2.90 -14.64 -0.18
CA LEU A 132 3.62 -13.37 -0.09
C LEU A 132 2.68 -12.21 0.23
N LEU A 133 1.52 -12.15 -0.41
CA LEU A 133 0.50 -11.14 -0.12
C LEU A 133 0.06 -11.18 1.34
N ALA A 134 -0.29 -12.36 1.87
CA ALA A 134 -0.71 -12.52 3.26
C ALA A 134 0.40 -12.04 4.22
N ARG A 135 1.63 -12.52 4.02
CA ARG A 135 2.79 -12.18 4.83
C ARG A 135 3.06 -10.67 4.86
N ILE A 136 2.99 -10.02 3.71
CA ILE A 136 3.29 -8.58 3.61
C ILE A 136 2.14 -7.74 4.18
N ILE A 137 0.88 -8.09 3.87
CA ILE A 137 -0.31 -7.37 4.37
C ILE A 137 -0.43 -7.47 5.90
N GLU A 138 0.01 -8.58 6.49
CA GLU A 138 0.07 -8.78 7.94
C GLU A 138 1.02 -7.79 8.63
N THR A 139 2.15 -7.47 8.01
CA THR A 139 3.15 -6.53 8.57
C THR A 139 2.70 -5.06 8.57
N VAL A 140 1.53 -4.73 8.00
CA VAL A 140 1.04 -3.35 7.94
C VAL A 140 0.16 -3.03 9.16
N GLU A 141 0.45 -1.93 9.84
CA GLU A 141 -0.34 -1.47 11.00
C GLU A 141 -1.79 -1.11 10.64
N GLY A 142 -2.68 -1.13 11.63
CA GLY A 142 -4.02 -0.56 11.50
C GLY A 142 -3.94 0.94 11.21
N GLY A 143 -4.66 1.41 10.18
CA GLY A 143 -4.51 2.77 9.64
C GLY A 143 -3.38 2.91 8.61
N GLY A 144 -2.65 1.82 8.34
CA GLY A 144 -1.63 1.75 7.32
C GLY A 144 -2.17 1.63 5.90
N LEU A 145 -1.29 1.92 4.93
CA LEU A 145 -1.60 1.90 3.51
C LEU A 145 -0.88 0.76 2.79
N ILE A 146 -1.63 -0.02 2.00
CA ILE A 146 -1.08 -1.06 1.12
C ILE A 146 -1.24 -0.56 -0.31
N VAL A 147 -0.15 -0.32 -1.01
CA VAL A 147 -0.16 0.15 -2.41
C VAL A 147 0.37 -0.95 -3.32
N LEU A 148 -0.47 -1.38 -4.26
CA LEU A 148 -0.12 -2.34 -5.29
C LEU A 148 0.06 -1.61 -6.63
N LEU A 149 1.25 -1.73 -7.22
CA LEU A 149 1.60 -1.10 -8.49
C LEU A 149 1.39 -2.08 -9.63
N LEU A 150 0.52 -1.72 -10.58
CA LEU A 150 0.28 -2.47 -11.80
C LEU A 150 0.87 -1.69 -12.97
N ARG A 151 2.04 -2.13 -13.43
CA ARG A 151 2.75 -1.55 -14.58
C ARG A 151 2.26 -2.20 -15.87
N SER A 152 2.18 -1.43 -16.96
CA SER A 152 1.96 -1.98 -18.31
C SER A 152 0.63 -2.75 -18.53
N LEU A 153 -0.49 -2.20 -18.07
CA LEU A 153 -1.80 -2.69 -18.51
C LEU A 153 -2.50 -1.60 -19.34
N SER A 154 -2.72 -1.90 -20.63
CA SER A 154 -3.59 -1.09 -21.49
C SER A 154 -5.07 -1.17 -21.08
N SER A 155 -5.46 -2.22 -20.35
CA SER A 155 -6.78 -2.36 -19.75
C SER A 155 -6.75 -3.25 -18.50
N LEU A 156 -7.66 -3.00 -17.53
CA LEU A 156 -7.87 -3.90 -16.39
C LEU A 156 -8.27 -5.32 -16.83
N SER A 157 -8.91 -5.47 -18.00
CA SER A 157 -9.27 -6.78 -18.54
C SER A 157 -8.06 -7.68 -18.79
N SER A 158 -6.90 -7.07 -19.10
CA SER A 158 -5.63 -7.80 -19.29
C SER A 158 -5.11 -8.44 -18.00
N LEU A 159 -5.60 -8.06 -16.80
CA LEU A 159 -5.28 -8.75 -15.54
C LEU A 159 -5.86 -10.17 -15.50
N TYR A 160 -7.05 -10.40 -16.08
CA TYR A 160 -7.69 -11.71 -16.05
C TYR A 160 -6.85 -12.77 -16.75
N THR A 161 -6.18 -12.39 -17.84
CA THR A 161 -5.37 -13.29 -18.66
C THR A 161 -3.88 -13.21 -18.32
N MET A 162 -3.48 -12.41 -17.32
CA MET A 162 -2.09 -12.23 -16.94
C MET A 162 -1.51 -13.56 -16.42
N VAL A 163 -0.37 -13.96 -16.98
CA VAL A 163 0.35 -15.15 -16.56
C VAL A 163 1.25 -14.77 -15.38
N MET A 164 1.05 -15.42 -14.24
CA MET A 164 1.91 -15.26 -13.07
C MET A 164 3.16 -16.15 -13.19
N ASP A 165 4.24 -15.79 -12.51
CA ASP A 165 5.49 -16.59 -12.47
C ASP A 165 5.24 -18.05 -12.02
N VAL A 166 4.25 -18.25 -11.16
CA VAL A 166 3.87 -19.58 -10.68
C VAL A 166 3.34 -20.45 -11.82
N HIS A 167 2.63 -19.86 -12.79
CA HIS A 167 2.08 -20.60 -13.92
C HIS A 167 3.19 -21.15 -14.82
N GLU A 168 4.36 -20.50 -14.91
CA GLU A 168 5.48 -21.04 -15.69
C GLU A 168 5.94 -22.40 -15.18
N ARG A 169 5.90 -22.63 -13.87
CA ARG A 169 6.27 -23.93 -13.25
C ARG A 169 5.28 -25.06 -13.59
N PHE A 170 4.06 -24.71 -13.98
CA PHE A 170 3.00 -25.67 -14.29
C PHE A 170 2.77 -25.84 -15.80
N ARG A 171 3.59 -25.21 -16.65
CA ARG A 171 3.59 -25.48 -18.10
C ARG A 171 4.35 -26.77 -18.36
N THR A 172 3.65 -27.77 -18.88
CA THR A 172 4.26 -29.00 -19.40
C THR A 172 3.96 -29.12 -20.89
N GLU A 173 4.72 -29.93 -21.63
CA GLU A 173 4.49 -30.14 -23.07
C GLU A 173 3.05 -30.61 -23.36
N SER A 174 2.44 -31.36 -22.43
CA SER A 174 1.07 -31.85 -22.52
C SER A 174 0.00 -30.83 -22.10
N HIS A 175 0.36 -29.79 -21.35
CA HIS A 175 -0.56 -28.75 -20.87
C HIS A 175 0.03 -27.35 -21.06
N SER A 176 -0.19 -26.80 -22.25
CA SER A 176 0.30 -25.46 -22.63
C SER A 176 -0.62 -24.32 -22.17
N GLN A 177 -1.94 -24.57 -22.07
CA GLN A 177 -2.93 -23.57 -21.65
C GLN A 177 -3.17 -23.63 -20.15
N ILE A 178 -2.76 -22.57 -19.45
CA ILE A 178 -3.00 -22.39 -18.01
C ILE A 178 -3.97 -21.24 -17.81
N THR A 179 -5.05 -21.51 -17.08
CA THR A 179 -6.05 -20.51 -16.71
C THR A 179 -5.69 -19.85 -15.37
N ALA A 180 -5.55 -18.52 -15.35
CA ALA A 180 -5.19 -17.74 -14.17
C ALA A 180 -6.37 -17.50 -13.21
N ARG A 181 -6.92 -18.57 -12.61
CA ARG A 181 -8.10 -18.50 -11.71
C ARG A 181 -7.90 -17.60 -10.49
N PHE A 182 -6.66 -17.49 -10.01
CA PHE A 182 -6.33 -16.61 -8.89
C PHE A 182 -6.59 -15.14 -9.25
N ASN A 183 -6.16 -14.68 -10.42
CA ASN A 183 -6.30 -13.29 -10.84
C ASN A 183 -7.77 -12.88 -10.99
N GLU A 184 -8.58 -13.79 -11.55
CA GLU A 184 -10.03 -13.58 -11.65
C GLU A 184 -10.66 -13.40 -10.27
N ARG A 185 -10.36 -14.30 -9.32
CA ARG A 185 -10.89 -14.23 -7.97
C ARG A 185 -10.35 -13.05 -7.17
N PHE A 186 -9.08 -12.70 -7.37
CA PHE A 186 -8.44 -11.53 -6.76
C PHE A 186 -9.16 -10.25 -7.20
N LEU A 187 -9.42 -10.08 -8.49
CA LEU A 187 -10.09 -8.88 -9.00
C LEU A 187 -11.55 -8.79 -8.50
N LEU A 188 -12.27 -9.92 -8.45
CA LEU A 188 -13.60 -9.98 -7.83
C LEU A 188 -13.57 -9.62 -6.33
N SER A 189 -12.52 -10.03 -5.61
CA SER A 189 -12.35 -9.67 -4.20
C SER A 189 -12.05 -8.18 -4.02
N VAL A 190 -11.26 -7.59 -4.92
CA VAL A 190 -10.98 -6.15 -4.95
C VAL A 190 -12.24 -5.33 -5.23
N ALA A 191 -13.08 -5.79 -6.15
CA ALA A 191 -14.34 -5.14 -6.49
C ALA A 191 -15.36 -5.17 -5.33
N SER A 192 -15.33 -6.20 -4.48
CA SER A 192 -16.21 -6.31 -3.31
C SER A 192 -15.65 -5.68 -2.03
N CYS A 193 -14.33 -5.43 -1.97
CA CYS A 193 -13.67 -4.91 -0.79
C CYS A 193 -13.88 -3.39 -0.61
N LYS A 194 -14.62 -3.01 0.43
CA LYS A 194 -14.93 -1.60 0.76
C LYS A 194 -13.70 -0.73 1.06
N ALA A 195 -12.63 -1.35 1.59
CA ALA A 195 -11.37 -0.68 1.95
C ALA A 195 -10.34 -0.67 0.81
N CYS A 196 -10.72 -1.10 -0.40
CA CYS A 196 -9.85 -1.15 -1.56
C CYS A 196 -10.28 -0.14 -2.64
N VAL A 197 -9.32 0.55 -3.25
CA VAL A 197 -9.53 1.48 -4.37
C VAL A 197 -8.64 1.10 -5.53
N VAL A 198 -9.20 1.05 -6.73
CA VAL A 198 -8.44 0.97 -7.97
C VAL A 198 -8.44 2.35 -8.64
N MET A 199 -7.26 2.84 -8.98
CA MET A 199 -7.04 4.16 -9.57
C MET A 199 -6.04 4.11 -10.71
N ASP A 200 -6.06 5.13 -11.56
CA ASP A 200 -5.06 5.34 -12.60
C ASP A 200 -3.85 6.16 -12.11
N ASP A 201 -2.90 6.39 -13.00
CA ASP A 201 -1.70 7.18 -12.77
C ASP A 201 -1.97 8.70 -12.62
N GLU A 202 -3.21 9.16 -12.81
CA GLU A 202 -3.65 10.53 -12.55
C GLU A 202 -4.53 10.66 -11.29
N LEU A 203 -4.60 9.61 -10.46
CA LEU A 203 -5.46 9.53 -9.26
C LEU A 203 -6.96 9.62 -9.55
N ASN A 204 -7.41 9.24 -10.74
CA ASN A 204 -8.83 9.03 -11.00
C ASN A 204 -9.25 7.65 -10.51
N ILE A 205 -10.39 7.59 -9.84
CA ILE A 205 -10.96 6.32 -9.36
C ILE A 205 -11.60 5.57 -10.54
N LEU A 206 -11.21 4.32 -10.75
CA LEU A 206 -11.75 3.50 -11.82
C LEU A 206 -13.15 2.96 -11.45
N PRO A 207 -14.04 2.73 -12.45
CA PRO A 207 -15.42 2.32 -12.21
C PRO A 207 -15.60 1.00 -11.44
N ILE A 208 -14.57 0.14 -11.44
CA ILE A 208 -14.56 -1.12 -10.70
C ILE A 208 -14.74 -0.91 -9.20
N SER A 209 -14.32 0.24 -8.66
CA SER A 209 -14.49 0.61 -7.27
C SER A 209 -15.75 1.46 -7.05
N SER A 210 -16.89 0.96 -7.54
CA SER A 210 -18.18 1.66 -7.47
C SER A 210 -18.64 1.92 -6.02
N HIS A 211 -18.26 1.05 -5.08
CA HIS A 211 -18.56 1.15 -3.65
C HIS A 211 -18.02 2.42 -2.98
N ILE A 212 -16.98 3.04 -3.54
CA ILE A 212 -16.36 4.25 -2.99
C ILE A 212 -17.21 5.49 -3.25
N ARG A 213 -18.14 5.44 -4.22
CA ARG A 213 -19.01 6.59 -4.54
C ARG A 213 -19.84 7.07 -3.35
N SER A 214 -20.18 6.16 -2.43
CA SER A 214 -20.98 6.47 -1.24
C SER A 214 -20.14 6.64 0.03
N ILE A 215 -18.81 6.79 -0.06
CA ILE A 215 -17.99 6.92 1.13
C ILE A 215 -18.31 8.24 1.85
N GLN A 216 -18.64 8.13 3.13
CA GLN A 216 -18.86 9.28 4.00
C GLN A 216 -17.71 9.38 5.00
N PRO A 217 -17.26 10.60 5.34
CA PRO A 217 -16.28 10.78 6.40
C PRO A 217 -16.86 10.27 7.71
N VAL A 218 -16.08 9.44 8.41
CA VAL A 218 -16.44 9.00 9.76
C VAL A 218 -16.37 10.24 10.66
N PRO A 219 -17.47 10.60 11.35
CA PRO A 219 -17.48 11.72 12.27
C PRO A 219 -16.42 11.49 13.34
N ILE A 220 -15.75 12.57 13.74
CA ILE A 220 -14.86 12.52 14.90
C ILE A 220 -15.81 12.32 16.09
N THR A 221 -15.79 11.15 16.72
CA THR A 221 -16.33 11.05 18.08
C THR A 221 -15.48 11.99 18.92
N GLU A 222 -16.06 13.12 19.33
CA GLU A 222 -15.37 14.22 20.02
C GLU A 222 -14.90 13.88 21.44
N ASP A 223 -14.87 12.61 21.82
CA ASP A 223 -14.33 12.16 23.10
C ASP A 223 -13.05 11.34 22.88
N PRO A 224 -11.86 11.96 23.01
CA PRO A 224 -10.59 11.25 23.21
C PRO A 224 -10.58 10.30 24.43
N GLY A 225 -11.66 10.31 25.23
CA GLY A 225 -11.87 9.48 26.41
C GLY A 225 -13.10 8.56 26.36
N ALA A 226 -13.86 8.51 25.26
CA ALA A 226 -14.88 7.48 25.07
C ALA A 226 -14.19 6.19 24.64
N LEU A 227 -13.52 5.57 25.62
CA LEU A 227 -13.03 4.22 25.54
C LEU A 227 -14.17 3.34 24.98
N SER A 228 -13.84 2.49 24.01
CA SER A 228 -14.71 1.39 23.61
C SER A 228 -15.22 0.66 24.86
N GLN A 229 -16.43 0.08 24.85
CA GLN A 229 -16.93 -0.69 26.01
C GLN A 229 -15.86 -1.67 26.54
N GLY A 230 -15.11 -2.32 25.64
CA GLY A 230 -14.01 -3.20 26.01
C GLY A 230 -12.76 -2.50 26.58
N GLU A 231 -12.51 -1.24 26.23
CA GLU A 231 -11.41 -0.45 26.80
C GLU A 231 -11.79 0.13 28.18
N GLN A 232 -13.07 0.43 28.41
CA GLN A 232 -13.64 0.76 29.73
C GLN A 232 -13.57 -0.46 30.65
N GLU A 233 -14.07 -1.62 30.19
CA GLU A 233 -13.96 -2.89 30.93
C GLU A 233 -12.50 -3.24 31.27
N LEU A 234 -11.56 -3.05 30.33
CA LEU A 234 -10.15 -3.29 30.57
C LEU A 234 -9.57 -2.33 31.62
N LYS A 235 -10.02 -1.07 31.64
CA LYS A 235 -9.57 -0.09 32.62
C LYS A 235 -10.11 -0.45 34.01
N ASP A 236 -11.38 -0.81 34.10
CA ASP A 236 -12.01 -1.26 35.34
C ASP A 236 -11.35 -2.53 35.88
N LEU A 237 -11.01 -3.49 35.01
CA LEU A 237 -10.23 -4.68 35.37
C LEU A 237 -8.83 -4.31 35.88
N LYS A 238 -8.11 -3.41 35.20
CA LYS A 238 -6.77 -2.97 35.67
C LYS A 238 -6.81 -2.29 37.02
N GLU A 239 -7.84 -1.50 37.29
CA GLU A 239 -8.04 -0.86 38.61
C GLU A 239 -8.38 -1.90 39.69
N GLN A 240 -9.15 -2.95 39.35
CA GLN A 240 -9.46 -4.06 40.27
C GLN A 240 -8.23 -4.92 40.63
N PHE A 241 -7.32 -5.14 39.68
CA PHE A 241 -6.14 -6.00 39.86
C PHE A 241 -4.84 -5.23 40.20
N CYS A 242 -4.92 -3.94 40.53
CA CYS A 242 -3.73 -3.11 40.80
C CYS A 242 -2.97 -3.51 42.09
N GLU A 243 -3.64 -4.22 43.02
CA GLU A 243 -3.08 -4.70 44.29
C GLU A 243 -2.48 -6.12 44.18
N ASP A 244 -2.76 -6.85 43.10
CA ASP A 244 -2.21 -8.18 42.87
C ASP A 244 -0.81 -8.08 42.27
N PHE A 245 0.10 -8.93 42.75
CA PHE A 245 1.53 -8.94 42.40
C PHE A 245 1.76 -8.74 40.89
N PRO A 246 2.76 -7.91 40.49
CA PRO A 246 3.09 -7.76 39.08
C PRO A 246 3.61 -9.08 38.52
N VAL A 247 2.77 -9.78 37.76
CA VAL A 247 3.16 -10.96 36.99
C VAL A 247 3.67 -10.47 35.64
N GLY A 248 4.95 -10.13 35.60
CA GLY A 248 5.64 -9.71 34.39
C GLY A 248 7.06 -9.25 34.70
N LEU A 249 8.03 -10.13 34.46
CA LEU A 249 9.44 -9.78 34.31
C LEU A 249 9.67 -9.08 32.97
#